data_AF-A0A6J8BC53-F1
#
_entry.id   AF-A0A6J8BC53-F1
#
_cell.length_a   1.000
_cell.length_b   1.000
_cell.length_c   1.000
_cell.angle_alpha   90.00
_cell.angle_beta   90.00
_cell.angle_gamma   90.00
#
_symmetry.space_group_name_H-M   'P 1'
#
loop_
_entity.id
_entity.type
_entity.pdbx_description
1 polymer ?
#
loop_
_entity_poly.entity_id
_entity_poly.type
_entity_poly.pdbx_seq_one_letter_code
_entity_poly.pdbx_strand_id
1 'polypeptide(L)'
;MPDNITQNISTELYCYMCNHIVGTEDHVKQIRLLNAVRDNLKFNEKVTTITSGSFGEGLQMRGSDLDIMYVFRNVEVYDVKPRFHPNISYLSMDTDDVKPGYTKLRLEYMSLFNDLERFRDDRYLSNTSWKQRFTNKSKNLSIHGPCISDRGGIYDYCFCLHCKTWVPPAVQWITRSNNAWPSYDVKRNQVSNFSASMQYFNMEQNRSFINTVEKTTNSCLLYFANAEFFVGTCSTFSQRSLFGRIIHMFFKMNNKLLDSSVKRGIEKTISCNQSSITYLYTYYMSMICSIRAQSIPLNSAYSNNKYQYRQYKSCLCTLLQNIYHDAVSGWLMLASFFYKTKQYAKSLSIIKYSISKCTFEKLFVSIDMSDIHHQLLKLKSLQKKSIVQLWKLFFVDHIRFNDYSVLIPDELLKEVDDRQIAIPSTAYAYFLNFLCHYHLNNVRQYQDTLQELQLVIDEKYLIGDMRVIDMAYNLLCVVFQLLGDTESASQAFSQSDEY
;
A
#
# COMPACT_ATOMS: atom_id res chain seq x y z
N MET A 1 2.20 46.90 22.94
CA MET A 1 0.99 46.19 23.43
C MET A 1 0.15 45.47 22.36
N PRO A 2 0.40 45.58 21.03
CA PRO A 2 -0.18 44.65 20.04
C PRO A 2 0.55 43.28 19.96
N ASP A 3 1.83 43.23 20.33
CA ASP A 3 2.68 42.05 20.08
C ASP A 3 2.26 40.82 20.91
N ASN A 4 1.81 41.01 22.16
CA ASN A 4 1.41 39.90 23.03
C ASN A 4 0.11 39.20 22.60
N ILE A 5 -0.83 39.93 21.99
CA ILE A 5 -2.10 39.35 21.54
C ILE A 5 -1.87 38.52 20.26
N THR A 6 -1.05 39.04 19.35
CA THR A 6 -0.70 38.35 18.09
C THR A 6 0.12 37.08 18.34
N GLN A 7 1.02 37.10 19.34
CA GLN A 7 1.85 35.97 19.70
C GLN A 7 1.06 34.85 20.41
N ASN A 8 0.08 35.20 21.25
CA ASN A 8 -0.82 34.22 21.88
C ASN A 8 -1.78 33.56 20.88
N ILE A 9 -2.37 34.33 19.95
CA ILE A 9 -3.20 33.77 18.88
C ILE A 9 -2.38 32.81 18.00
N SER A 10 -1.12 33.13 17.70
CA SER A 10 -0.24 32.24 16.93
C SER A 10 0.08 30.92 17.66
N THR A 11 0.20 30.97 18.98
CA THR A 11 0.53 29.79 19.81
C THR A 11 -0.69 28.90 20.01
N GLU A 12 -1.86 29.48 20.27
CA GLU A 12 -3.12 28.73 20.38
C GLU A 12 -3.52 28.11 19.04
N LEU A 13 -3.38 28.86 17.95
CA LEU A 13 -3.61 28.34 16.60
C LEU A 13 -2.62 27.22 16.26
N TYR A 14 -1.34 27.37 16.59
CA TYR A 14 -0.34 26.31 16.42
C TYR A 14 -0.68 25.06 17.23
N CYS A 15 -1.04 25.22 18.51
CA CYS A 15 -1.48 24.12 19.36
C CYS A 15 -2.75 23.45 18.80
N TYR A 16 -3.71 24.23 18.32
CA TYR A 16 -4.92 23.70 17.69
C TYR A 16 -4.59 22.93 16.40
N MET A 17 -3.75 23.47 15.53
CA MET A 17 -3.28 22.80 14.32
C MET A 17 -2.54 21.50 14.65
N CYS A 18 -1.63 21.50 15.63
CA CYS A 18 -0.89 20.30 16.04
C CYS A 18 -1.78 19.25 16.72
N ASN A 19 -2.76 19.66 17.52
CA ASN A 19 -3.59 18.72 18.28
C ASN A 19 -4.78 18.19 17.48
N HIS A 20 -5.28 18.95 16.50
CA HIS A 20 -6.56 18.65 15.84
C HIS A 20 -6.49 18.56 14.31
N ILE A 21 -5.42 19.03 13.65
CA ILE A 21 -5.36 19.07 12.19
C ILE A 21 -4.19 18.24 11.65
N VAL A 22 -2.95 18.58 12.02
CA VAL A 22 -1.74 18.09 11.35
C VAL A 22 -0.95 17.06 12.20
N GLY A 23 -1.09 17.12 13.53
CA GLY A 23 -0.20 16.40 14.45
C GLY A 23 1.00 17.25 14.89
N THR A 24 1.70 16.79 15.93
CA THR A 24 2.98 17.37 16.35
C THR A 24 4.09 17.00 15.35
N GLU A 25 5.23 17.68 15.41
CA GLU A 25 6.39 17.36 14.55
C GLU A 25 6.81 15.89 14.67
N ASP A 26 6.78 15.33 15.88
CA ASP A 26 7.09 13.92 16.12
C ASP A 26 6.05 12.98 15.51
N HIS A 27 4.76 13.36 15.53
CA HIS A 27 3.71 12.60 14.85
C HIS A 27 3.95 12.57 13.34
N VAL A 28 4.19 13.74 12.72
CA VAL A 28 4.47 13.84 11.29
C VAL A 28 5.69 13.01 10.91
N LYS A 29 6.77 13.04 11.72
CA LYS A 29 7.96 12.19 11.53
C LYS A 29 7.63 10.70 11.61
N GLN A 30 6.80 10.30 12.56
CA GLN A 30 6.38 8.90 12.68
C GLN A 30 5.55 8.47 11.46
N ILE A 31 4.55 9.24 11.05
CA ILE A 31 3.71 8.90 9.89
C ILE A 31 4.56 8.82 8.61
N ARG A 32 5.48 9.77 8.38
CA ARG A 32 6.46 9.71 7.28
C ARG A 32 7.27 8.43 7.29
N LEU A 33 7.72 7.99 8.47
CA LEU A 33 8.46 6.74 8.62
C LEU A 33 7.57 5.54 8.30
N LEU A 34 6.32 5.52 8.77
CA LEU A 34 5.36 4.45 8.48
C LEU A 34 5.09 4.32 6.97
N ASN A 35 4.86 5.45 6.30
CA ASN A 35 4.61 5.49 4.87
C ASN A 35 5.84 5.05 4.07
N ALA A 36 7.02 5.53 4.45
CA ALA A 36 8.27 5.08 3.86
C ALA A 36 8.49 3.57 4.02
N VAL A 37 8.16 3.00 5.19
CA VAL A 37 8.24 1.55 5.39
C VAL A 37 7.24 0.86 4.47
N ARG A 38 5.94 1.24 4.53
CA ARG A 38 4.86 0.70 3.68
C ARG A 38 5.23 0.65 2.21
N ASP A 39 5.80 1.72 1.69
CA ASP A 39 6.28 1.85 0.31
C ASP A 39 7.35 0.83 -0.05
N ASN A 40 8.30 0.61 0.87
CA ASN A 40 9.35 -0.40 0.72
C ASN A 40 8.85 -1.83 0.96
N LEU A 41 7.69 -2.02 1.61
CA LEU A 41 7.12 -3.35 1.84
C LEU A 41 6.48 -3.95 0.59
N LYS A 42 5.96 -3.14 -0.33
CA LYS A 42 5.44 -3.58 -1.64
C LYS A 42 6.59 -3.90 -2.59
N PHE A 43 7.48 -4.80 -2.19
CA PHE A 43 8.67 -5.14 -2.95
C PHE A 43 8.30 -5.81 -4.26
N ASN A 44 8.38 -5.02 -5.34
CA ASN A 44 8.41 -5.51 -6.70
C ASN A 44 9.79 -5.16 -7.27
N GLU A 45 10.54 -6.17 -7.70
CA GLU A 45 11.88 -5.95 -8.26
C GLU A 45 11.88 -4.95 -9.42
N LYS A 46 10.76 -4.88 -10.16
CA LYS A 46 10.60 -4.03 -11.34
C LYS A 46 9.97 -2.67 -11.05
N VAL A 47 9.31 -2.48 -9.92
CA VAL A 47 8.56 -1.25 -9.62
C VAL A 47 8.74 -0.84 -8.16
N THR A 48 9.16 0.40 -7.92
CA THR A 48 9.10 1.01 -6.59
C THR A 48 7.76 1.71 -6.45
N THR A 49 7.06 1.50 -5.35
CA THR A 49 5.93 2.36 -4.98
C THR A 49 6.45 3.44 -4.04
N ILE A 50 6.09 4.69 -4.26
CA ILE A 50 6.39 5.81 -3.36
C ILE A 50 5.07 6.52 -3.10
N THR A 51 4.70 6.64 -1.84
CA THR A 51 3.61 7.51 -1.42
C THR A 51 4.17 8.92 -1.29
N SER A 52 3.56 9.86 -2.01
CA SER A 52 3.92 11.29 -2.00
C SER A 52 2.75 12.13 -1.51
N GLY A 53 2.81 13.44 -1.74
CA GLY A 53 1.76 14.37 -1.34
C GLY A 53 1.70 14.57 0.17
N SER A 54 0.59 15.16 0.62
CA SER A 54 0.33 15.43 2.04
C SER A 54 0.49 14.16 2.88
N PHE A 55 -0.13 13.07 2.43
CA PHE A 55 -0.07 11.78 3.13
C PHE A 55 1.36 11.23 3.20
N GLY A 56 2.12 11.20 2.09
CA GLY A 56 3.53 10.78 2.08
C GLY A 56 4.42 11.63 2.98
N GLU A 57 4.06 12.91 3.13
CA GLU A 57 4.69 13.87 4.02
C GLU A 57 4.15 13.81 5.47
N GLY A 58 3.30 12.84 5.79
CA GLY A 58 2.74 12.67 7.13
C GLY A 58 1.83 13.80 7.59
N LEU A 59 1.36 14.62 6.65
CA LEU A 59 0.36 15.65 6.86
C LEU A 59 -0.98 15.10 6.39
N GLN A 60 -1.93 14.92 7.29
CA GLN A 60 -3.24 14.39 6.92
C GLN A 60 -4.31 15.45 7.12
N MET A 61 -4.88 15.92 6.02
CA MET A 61 -5.96 16.91 6.05
C MET A 61 -7.24 16.27 5.51
N ARG A 62 -8.39 16.65 6.06
CA ARG A 62 -9.68 16.15 5.58
C ARG A 62 -9.87 16.54 4.11
N GLY A 63 -10.16 15.55 3.26
CA GLY A 63 -10.30 15.76 1.82
C GLY A 63 -8.98 15.71 1.04
N SER A 64 -7.86 15.37 1.69
CA SER A 64 -6.65 15.00 0.95
C SER A 64 -6.86 13.68 0.20
N ASP A 65 -6.42 13.68 -1.04
CA ASP A 65 -6.20 12.53 -1.89
C ASP A 65 -4.92 11.76 -1.47
N LEU A 66 -4.71 10.60 -2.08
CA LEU A 66 -3.55 9.77 -1.89
C LEU A 66 -2.73 9.71 -3.19
N ASP A 67 -1.62 10.44 -3.19
CA ASP A 67 -0.65 10.41 -4.28
C ASP A 67 0.25 9.18 -4.20
N ILE A 68 0.20 8.34 -5.23
CA ILE A 68 1.02 7.14 -5.36
C ILE A 68 1.85 7.22 -6.62
N MET A 69 3.17 7.23 -6.47
CA MET A 69 4.11 7.15 -7.58
C MET A 69 4.60 5.71 -7.77
N TYR A 70 4.44 5.17 -8.98
CA TYR A 70 5.04 3.91 -9.42
C TYR A 70 6.29 4.19 -10.24
N VAL A 71 7.46 3.87 -9.71
CA VAL A 71 8.76 4.10 -10.38
C VAL A 71 9.28 2.79 -10.98
N PHE A 72 9.24 2.69 -12.30
CA PHE A 72 9.73 1.51 -13.03
C PHE A 72 11.25 1.45 -13.01
N ARG A 73 11.80 0.34 -12.49
CA ARG A 73 13.24 0.08 -12.32
C ARG A 73 13.86 -0.68 -13.50
N ASN A 74 13.05 -1.32 -14.33
CA ASN A 74 13.50 -2.01 -15.54
C ASN A 74 13.69 -1.04 -16.73
N VAL A 75 13.64 0.27 -16.46
CA VAL A 75 13.73 1.34 -17.44
C VAL A 75 14.61 2.41 -16.83
N GLU A 76 15.64 2.81 -17.56
CA GLU A 76 16.56 3.83 -17.10
C GLU A 76 16.62 4.98 -18.10
N VAL A 77 16.28 6.17 -17.62
CA VAL A 77 16.45 7.42 -18.35
C VAL A 77 17.82 8.00 -18.01
N TYR A 78 18.55 8.47 -19.02
CA TYR A 78 19.89 9.03 -18.84
C TYR A 78 20.13 10.25 -19.72
N ASP A 79 21.08 11.07 -19.29
CA ASP A 79 21.65 12.19 -20.06
C ASP A 79 22.94 11.75 -20.75
N VAL A 80 23.80 11.00 -20.03
CA VAL A 80 25.06 10.47 -20.55
C VAL A 80 24.96 8.96 -20.76
N LYS A 81 25.42 8.48 -21.93
CA LYS A 81 25.34 7.08 -22.35
C LYS A 81 25.85 6.10 -21.27
N PRO A 82 24.98 5.25 -20.70
CA PRO A 82 25.36 4.35 -19.62
C PRO A 82 26.02 3.08 -20.16
N ARG A 83 26.56 2.25 -19.24
CA ARG A 83 26.87 0.86 -19.55
C ARG A 83 25.57 0.06 -19.59
N PHE A 84 25.26 -0.52 -20.74
CA PHE A 84 24.00 -1.23 -20.97
C PHE A 84 23.97 -2.57 -20.21
N HIS A 85 22.84 -2.82 -19.56
CA HIS A 85 22.49 -4.10 -18.95
C HIS A 85 21.40 -4.78 -19.80
N PRO A 86 21.49 -6.10 -20.07
CA PRO A 86 20.58 -6.78 -21.00
C PRO A 86 19.12 -6.82 -20.54
N ASN A 87 18.82 -6.59 -19.27
CA ASN A 87 17.45 -6.63 -18.72
C ASN A 87 16.82 -5.25 -18.47
N ILE A 88 17.45 -4.17 -18.93
CA ILE A 88 17.00 -2.79 -18.71
C ILE A 88 16.79 -2.13 -20.07
N SER A 89 15.64 -1.48 -20.24
CA SER A 89 15.39 -0.59 -21.39
C SER A 89 15.99 0.78 -21.10
N TYR A 90 16.68 1.35 -22.09
CA TYR A 90 17.39 2.60 -21.92
C TYR A 90 16.82 3.69 -22.82
N LEU A 91 16.50 4.83 -22.21
CA LEU A 91 15.97 6.01 -22.87
C LEU A 91 16.92 7.19 -22.67
N SER A 92 17.26 7.90 -23.75
CA SER A 92 17.96 9.19 -23.66
C SER A 92 16.97 10.33 -23.62
N MET A 93 17.35 11.39 -22.91
CA MET A 93 16.64 12.67 -22.94
C MET A 93 17.02 13.46 -24.19
N ASP A 94 16.02 13.78 -25.00
CA ASP A 94 16.10 14.69 -26.13
C ASP A 94 15.41 15.99 -25.72
N THR A 95 16.19 17.05 -25.54
CA THR A 95 15.71 18.38 -25.15
C THR A 95 15.63 19.34 -26.33
N ASP A 96 15.82 18.85 -27.55
CA ASP A 96 15.74 19.68 -28.75
C ASP A 96 14.28 20.01 -29.02
N ASP A 97 14.00 21.30 -29.26
CA ASP A 97 12.68 21.83 -29.60
C ASP A 97 11.57 21.62 -28.55
N VAL A 98 11.95 21.42 -27.27
CA VAL A 98 10.98 21.32 -26.16
C VAL A 98 11.11 22.48 -25.18
N LYS A 99 9.98 22.88 -24.57
CA LYS A 99 9.95 23.95 -23.57
C LYS A 99 10.81 23.58 -22.34
N PRO A 100 11.43 24.54 -21.64
CA PRO A 100 12.10 24.28 -20.38
C PRO A 100 11.21 23.50 -19.39
N GLY A 101 11.78 22.46 -18.77
CA GLY A 101 11.04 21.54 -17.91
C GLY A 101 10.48 20.31 -18.64
N TYR A 102 10.64 20.23 -19.96
CA TYR A 102 10.18 19.11 -20.77
C TYR A 102 11.32 18.39 -21.51
N THR A 103 11.14 17.11 -21.84
CA THR A 103 12.05 16.31 -22.67
C THR A 103 11.30 15.24 -23.47
N LYS A 104 11.72 14.96 -24.69
CA LYS A 104 11.35 13.75 -25.43
C LYS A 104 12.22 12.59 -24.95
N LEU A 105 11.67 11.39 -24.85
CA LEU A 105 12.42 10.22 -24.42
C LEU A 105 12.65 9.26 -25.59
N ARG A 106 13.88 9.26 -26.12
CA ARG A 106 14.28 8.45 -27.27
C ARG A 106 14.79 7.08 -26.81
N LEU A 107 14.35 6.02 -27.48
CA LEU A 107 14.82 4.67 -27.22
C LEU A 107 16.22 4.45 -27.82
N GLU A 108 17.15 4.05 -26.96
CA GLU A 108 18.55 3.83 -27.33
C GLU A 108 18.92 2.34 -27.34
N TYR A 109 18.37 1.57 -26.40
CA TYR A 109 18.65 0.14 -26.31
C TYR A 109 17.46 -0.66 -25.75
N MET A 110 17.15 -1.76 -26.45
CA MET A 110 16.13 -2.78 -26.14
C MET A 110 14.74 -2.25 -25.75
N SER A 111 13.69 -2.60 -26.51
CA SER A 111 12.32 -2.23 -26.13
C SER A 111 11.61 -3.35 -25.36
N LEU A 112 11.21 -3.08 -24.12
CA LEU A 112 10.17 -3.82 -23.41
C LEU A 112 8.77 -3.17 -23.60
N PHE A 113 8.69 -2.15 -24.45
CA PHE A 113 7.49 -1.32 -24.64
C PHE A 113 6.88 -1.53 -26.02
N ASN A 114 5.55 -1.63 -26.02
CA ASN A 114 4.75 -1.48 -27.24
C ASN A 114 4.34 -0.01 -27.45
N ASP A 115 4.67 0.86 -26.50
CA ASP A 115 4.21 2.25 -26.39
C ASP A 115 5.15 3.25 -27.12
N LEU A 116 5.88 2.79 -28.14
CA LEU A 116 6.86 3.58 -28.90
C LEU A 116 6.27 4.10 -30.21
N GLU A 117 6.53 5.36 -30.51
CA GLU A 117 6.19 6.00 -31.79
C GLU A 117 7.47 6.31 -32.57
N ARG A 118 7.39 6.22 -33.91
CA ARG A 118 8.48 6.68 -34.79
C ARG A 118 8.31 8.16 -35.07
N PHE A 119 9.38 8.91 -34.90
CA PHE A 119 9.47 10.30 -35.33
C PHE A 119 10.79 10.46 -36.09
N ARG A 120 10.70 10.73 -37.41
CA ARG A 120 11.82 10.60 -38.36
C ARG A 120 12.40 9.17 -38.30
N ASP A 121 13.72 9.05 -38.15
CA ASP A 121 14.43 7.77 -38.08
C ASP A 121 14.55 7.22 -36.64
N ASP A 122 14.11 7.99 -35.64
CA ASP A 122 14.22 7.65 -34.23
C ASP A 122 12.90 7.13 -33.65
N ARG A 123 13.00 6.40 -32.53
CA ARG A 123 11.84 5.89 -31.77
C ARG A 123 11.74 6.59 -30.43
N TYR A 124 10.56 7.07 -30.08
CA TYR A 124 10.30 7.81 -28.86
C TYR A 124 9.20 7.15 -28.04
N LEU A 125 9.24 7.27 -26.71
CA LEU A 125 8.14 6.82 -25.87
C LEU A 125 6.95 7.78 -25.99
N SER A 126 5.82 7.25 -26.46
CA SER A 126 4.57 7.99 -26.57
C SER A 126 3.93 8.13 -25.20
N ASN A 127 3.76 9.38 -24.75
CA ASN A 127 3.06 9.67 -23.51
C ASN A 127 1.60 9.15 -23.54
N THR A 128 0.92 9.36 -24.67
CA THR A 128 -0.47 8.95 -24.84
C THR A 128 -0.62 7.43 -24.75
N SER A 129 0.22 6.69 -25.49
CA SER A 129 0.21 5.22 -25.46
C SER A 129 0.59 4.69 -24.08
N TRP A 130 1.59 5.29 -23.43
CA TRP A 130 2.03 4.94 -22.09
C TRP A 130 0.91 5.08 -21.05
N LYS A 131 0.16 6.20 -21.05
CA LYS A 131 -0.97 6.39 -20.12
C LYS A 131 -2.13 5.44 -20.42
N GLN A 132 -2.46 5.27 -21.71
CA GLN A 132 -3.55 4.40 -22.13
C GLN A 132 -3.35 2.95 -21.69
N ARG A 133 -2.10 2.47 -21.65
CA ARG A 133 -1.76 1.14 -21.13
C ARG A 133 -2.28 0.88 -19.70
N PHE A 134 -2.32 1.91 -18.87
CA PHE A 134 -2.77 1.80 -17.48
C PHE A 134 -4.27 2.04 -17.34
N THR A 135 -4.85 2.94 -18.14
CA THR A 135 -6.30 3.21 -18.09
C THR A 135 -7.13 2.12 -18.75
N ASN A 136 -6.65 1.48 -19.83
CA ASN A 136 -7.42 0.44 -20.55
C ASN A 136 -7.72 -0.80 -19.69
N LYS A 137 -7.02 -0.95 -18.56
CA LYS A 137 -7.23 -2.07 -17.62
C LYS A 137 -8.37 -1.84 -16.63
N SER A 138 -8.94 -0.63 -16.56
CA SER A 138 -9.99 -0.31 -15.60
C SER A 138 -10.89 0.82 -16.12
N LYS A 139 -12.19 0.53 -16.25
CA LYS A 139 -13.20 1.53 -16.66
C LYS A 139 -13.39 2.65 -15.64
N ASN A 140 -12.86 2.50 -14.42
CA ASN A 140 -13.05 3.43 -13.30
C ASN A 140 -11.88 4.40 -13.13
N LEU A 141 -10.96 4.47 -14.09
CA LEU A 141 -9.80 5.36 -14.06
C LEU A 141 -9.97 6.48 -15.07
N SER A 142 -9.68 7.71 -14.66
CA SER A 142 -9.70 8.90 -15.50
C SER A 142 -8.30 9.52 -15.56
N ILE A 143 -7.95 10.15 -16.69
CA ILE A 143 -6.66 10.82 -16.83
C ILE A 143 -6.80 12.24 -16.28
N HIS A 144 -6.01 12.56 -15.26
CA HIS A 144 -5.95 13.90 -14.67
C HIS A 144 -4.51 14.43 -14.77
N GLY A 145 -4.22 15.17 -15.86
CA GLY A 145 -2.88 15.67 -16.14
C GLY A 145 -1.85 14.54 -16.36
N PRO A 146 -0.75 14.50 -15.57
CA PRO A 146 0.25 13.42 -15.60
C PRO A 146 -0.18 12.18 -14.79
N CYS A 147 -1.23 12.31 -13.98
CA CYS A 147 -1.73 11.27 -13.10
C CYS A 147 -2.94 10.56 -13.74
N ILE A 148 -3.23 9.38 -13.21
CA ILE A 148 -4.45 8.65 -13.44
C ILE A 148 -5.18 8.62 -12.11
N SER A 149 -6.38 9.17 -12.08
CA SER A 149 -7.20 9.26 -10.88
C SER A 149 -8.29 8.21 -10.90
N ASP A 150 -8.64 7.65 -9.75
CA ASP A 150 -9.85 6.84 -9.63
C ASP A 150 -11.11 7.71 -9.70
N ARG A 151 -12.28 7.08 -9.93
CA ARG A 151 -13.56 7.78 -10.08
C ARG A 151 -13.95 8.63 -8.85
N GLY A 152 -13.40 8.29 -7.68
CA GLY A 152 -13.60 9.05 -6.44
C GLY A 152 -12.64 10.23 -6.25
N GLY A 153 -11.58 10.35 -7.06
CA GLY A 153 -10.50 11.32 -6.84
C GLY A 153 -9.76 11.08 -5.52
N ILE A 154 -9.80 9.85 -5.01
CA ILE A 154 -9.15 9.47 -3.75
C ILE A 154 -7.71 9.07 -4.03
N TYR A 155 -7.43 8.47 -5.18
CA TYR A 155 -6.11 7.98 -5.55
C TYR A 155 -5.64 8.63 -6.82
N ASP A 156 -4.50 9.30 -6.73
CA ASP A 156 -3.78 9.84 -7.88
C ASP A 156 -2.54 8.98 -8.13
N TYR A 157 -2.60 8.22 -9.21
CA TYR A 157 -1.51 7.32 -9.61
C TYR A 157 -0.61 8.02 -10.63
N CYS A 158 0.67 8.13 -10.28
CA CYS A 158 1.69 8.66 -11.17
C CYS A 158 2.67 7.58 -11.61
N PHE A 159 2.82 7.36 -12.91
CA PHE A 159 3.70 6.33 -13.47
C PHE A 159 5.01 6.96 -13.95
N CYS A 160 6.08 6.71 -13.19
CA CYS A 160 7.35 7.38 -13.34
C CYS A 160 8.46 6.44 -13.85
N LEU A 161 9.42 7.00 -14.57
CA LEU A 161 10.64 6.29 -14.96
C LEU A 161 11.82 6.70 -14.09
N HIS A 162 12.67 5.73 -13.77
CA HIS A 162 13.84 5.98 -12.97
C HIS A 162 14.93 6.72 -13.77
N CYS A 163 15.47 7.80 -13.21
CA CYS A 163 16.61 8.54 -13.76
C CYS A 163 17.68 8.73 -12.68
N LYS A 164 18.91 8.26 -12.96
CA LYS A 164 20.00 8.32 -11.98
C LYS A 164 20.73 9.67 -11.93
N THR A 165 20.54 10.51 -12.94
CA THR A 165 21.24 11.78 -13.09
C THR A 165 20.28 12.95 -13.04
N TRP A 166 20.68 14.05 -12.41
CA TRP A 166 19.97 15.31 -12.55
C TRP A 166 20.10 15.81 -13.98
N VAL A 167 19.02 16.38 -14.52
CA VAL A 167 19.10 17.11 -15.78
C VAL A 167 19.80 18.46 -15.59
N PRO A 168 20.57 18.95 -16.57
CA PRO A 168 21.31 20.20 -16.45
C PRO A 168 20.48 21.42 -15.96
N PRO A 169 19.22 21.65 -16.42
CA PRO A 169 18.42 22.76 -15.93
C PRO A 169 18.08 22.67 -14.42
N ALA A 170 18.02 21.46 -13.87
CA ALA A 170 17.71 21.24 -12.46
C ALA A 170 18.95 21.42 -11.57
N VAL A 171 20.14 21.14 -12.10
CA VAL A 171 21.41 21.42 -11.39
C VAL A 171 21.53 22.91 -11.07
N GLN A 172 21.04 23.78 -11.97
CA GLN A 172 21.03 25.22 -11.74
C GLN A 172 20.15 25.63 -10.53
N TRP A 173 19.19 24.82 -10.11
CA TRP A 173 18.36 25.12 -8.94
C TRP A 173 19.17 25.17 -7.64
N ILE A 174 20.19 24.33 -7.50
CA ILE A 174 21.13 24.32 -6.36
C ILE A 174 21.76 25.71 -6.17
N THR A 175 22.02 26.38 -7.29
CA THR A 175 22.69 27.69 -7.37
C THR A 175 21.72 28.87 -7.37
N ARG A 176 20.39 28.65 -7.48
CA ARG A 176 19.39 29.74 -7.58
C ARG A 176 19.12 30.47 -6.27
N SER A 177 19.32 29.84 -5.10
CA SER A 177 19.03 30.51 -3.83
C SER A 177 20.22 31.36 -3.34
N ASN A 178 20.09 32.68 -3.47
CA ASN A 178 20.93 33.70 -2.82
C ASN A 178 20.73 33.78 -1.29
N ASN A 179 19.88 32.93 -0.72
CA ASN A 179 19.56 32.95 0.71
C ASN A 179 20.34 31.88 1.47
N ALA A 180 20.68 32.18 2.74
CA ALA A 180 21.37 31.29 3.69
C ALA A 180 20.61 30.00 4.03
N TRP A 181 19.44 29.76 3.43
CA TRP A 181 18.58 28.63 3.71
C TRP A 181 17.97 28.05 2.41
N PRO A 182 17.96 26.71 2.23
CA PRO A 182 18.75 25.75 3.01
C PRO A 182 20.26 25.93 2.82
N SER A 183 21.05 25.46 3.78
CA SER A 183 22.51 25.51 3.66
C SER A 183 22.99 24.79 2.41
N TYR A 184 24.14 25.21 1.88
CA TYR A 184 24.74 24.59 0.70
C TYR A 184 24.95 23.08 0.88
N ASP A 185 25.33 22.62 2.08
CA ASP A 185 25.51 21.20 2.36
C ASP A 185 24.19 20.42 2.31
N VAL A 186 23.08 21.02 2.76
CA VAL A 186 21.74 20.41 2.61
C VAL A 186 21.40 20.30 1.12
N LYS A 187 21.61 21.36 0.34
CA LYS A 187 21.38 21.36 -1.11
C LYS A 187 22.25 20.34 -1.85
N ARG A 188 23.52 20.23 -1.47
CA ARG A 188 24.47 19.27 -2.07
C ARG A 188 24.16 17.83 -1.71
N ASN A 189 23.80 17.57 -0.45
CA ASN A 189 23.39 16.23 0.01
C ASN A 189 22.08 15.77 -0.62
N GLN A 190 21.17 16.69 -0.97
CA GLN A 190 19.97 16.37 -1.75
C GLN A 190 20.33 15.83 -3.13
N VAL A 191 21.34 16.42 -3.77
CA VAL A 191 21.76 16.06 -5.14
C VAL A 191 22.54 14.75 -5.15
N SER A 192 23.44 14.55 -4.18
CA SER A 192 24.29 13.35 -4.10
C SER A 192 23.53 12.09 -3.71
N ASN A 193 22.43 12.20 -2.94
CA ASN A 193 21.59 11.08 -2.56
C ASN A 193 20.41 10.85 -3.51
N PHE A 194 20.32 11.59 -4.62
CA PHE A 194 19.12 11.60 -5.44
C PHE A 194 18.96 10.36 -6.33
N SER A 195 17.71 9.98 -6.55
CA SER A 195 17.27 9.16 -7.67
C SER A 195 15.99 9.81 -8.19
N ALA A 196 16.01 10.33 -9.42
CA ALA A 196 14.88 11.05 -9.99
C ALA A 196 13.80 10.07 -10.48
N SER A 197 12.56 10.52 -10.42
CA SER A 197 11.41 9.85 -11.01
C SER A 197 10.82 10.80 -12.04
N MET A 198 10.95 10.47 -13.33
CA MET A 198 10.47 11.33 -14.42
C MET A 198 9.00 11.03 -14.72
N GLN A 199 8.18 12.07 -14.82
CA GLN A 199 6.75 11.96 -15.11
C GLN A 199 6.46 12.28 -16.58
N TYR A 200 5.32 11.83 -17.08
CA TYR A 200 4.89 12.03 -18.47
C TYR A 200 3.75 13.05 -18.53
N PHE A 201 3.89 14.12 -19.30
CA PHE A 201 2.87 15.19 -19.38
C PHE A 201 2.70 15.76 -20.79
N ASN A 202 1.46 16.04 -21.18
CA ASN A 202 1.12 16.77 -22.39
C ASN A 202 0.21 17.94 -22.00
N MET A 203 0.54 19.17 -22.42
CA MET A 203 -0.30 20.34 -22.18
C MET A 203 -0.87 20.85 -23.50
N GLU A 204 -2.11 20.46 -23.79
CA GLU A 204 -3.00 21.25 -24.63
C GLU A 204 -4.43 21.09 -24.14
N GLN A 205 -4.99 22.12 -23.49
CA GLN A 205 -6.36 22.56 -23.75
C GLN A 205 -6.53 24.07 -23.49
N ASN A 206 -7.09 24.72 -24.52
CA ASN A 206 -7.85 25.97 -24.55
C ASN A 206 -7.14 27.33 -24.39
N ARG A 207 -6.68 27.88 -25.53
CA ARG A 207 -7.25 29.11 -26.13
C ARG A 207 -6.90 29.22 -27.63
N SER A 208 -7.96 29.43 -28.42
CA SER A 208 -8.10 29.76 -29.85
C SER A 208 -6.90 30.37 -30.64
N PHE A 209 -6.68 29.82 -31.85
CA PHE A 209 -5.97 30.33 -33.05
C PHE A 209 -4.50 30.77 -32.86
N ILE A 210 -3.51 30.19 -33.56
CA ILE A 210 -3.21 30.37 -34.99
C ILE A 210 -2.56 29.10 -35.60
N ASN A 211 -2.95 28.82 -36.84
CA ASN A 211 -2.50 27.76 -37.74
C ASN A 211 -0.96 27.72 -37.95
N THR A 212 -0.35 26.52 -37.95
CA THR A 212 0.01 25.72 -39.16
C THR A 212 1.17 24.76 -38.78
N VAL A 213 1.01 23.47 -39.10
CA VAL A 213 2.02 22.39 -39.17
C VAL A 213 2.39 21.62 -37.88
N GLU A 214 2.06 20.33 -37.94
CA GLU A 214 2.60 19.13 -37.27
C GLU A 214 2.21 18.74 -35.82
N LYS A 215 1.21 17.84 -35.82
CA LYS A 215 0.93 16.80 -34.84
C LYS A 215 2.16 15.93 -34.51
N THR A 216 2.79 16.16 -33.36
CA THR A 216 3.44 15.13 -32.52
C THR A 216 3.76 15.73 -31.15
N THR A 217 2.82 15.67 -30.20
CA THR A 217 3.04 16.13 -28.82
C THR A 217 3.59 14.98 -27.95
N ASN A 218 4.90 14.74 -28.06
CA ASN A 218 5.66 13.68 -27.36
C ASN A 218 6.63 14.24 -26.30
N SER A 219 6.22 15.26 -25.55
CA SER A 219 7.03 15.84 -24.48
C SER A 219 6.72 15.18 -23.13
N CYS A 220 7.70 15.05 -22.25
CA CYS A 220 7.60 14.52 -20.89
C CYS A 220 7.98 15.61 -19.88
N LEU A 221 7.29 15.69 -18.73
CA LEU A 221 7.63 16.69 -17.70
C LEU A 221 8.68 16.12 -16.75
N LEU A 222 9.74 16.88 -16.53
CA LEU A 222 10.69 16.61 -15.45
C LEU A 222 10.05 16.98 -14.12
N TYR A 223 9.36 16.02 -13.50
CA TYR A 223 8.92 16.16 -12.12
C TYR A 223 10.05 15.78 -11.17
N PHE A 224 10.36 16.66 -10.23
CA PHE A 224 11.29 16.39 -9.14
C PHE A 224 10.45 16.05 -7.92
N ALA A 225 10.42 14.79 -7.52
CA ALA A 225 9.85 14.44 -6.23
C ALA A 225 10.63 15.20 -5.13
N ASN A 226 9.94 16.14 -4.47
CA ASN A 226 10.28 16.80 -3.21
C ASN A 226 11.45 17.83 -3.21
N ALA A 227 11.41 18.88 -4.04
CA ALA A 227 12.42 19.95 -3.98
C ALA A 227 12.08 21.13 -3.04
N GLU A 228 10.81 21.46 -2.77
CA GLU A 228 10.48 22.75 -2.12
C GLU A 228 10.26 22.73 -0.60
N PHE A 229 10.21 21.57 0.07
CA PHE A 229 10.04 21.49 1.55
C PHE A 229 10.97 20.50 2.25
N PHE A 230 12.18 20.27 1.71
CA PHE A 230 13.08 19.20 2.13
C PHE A 230 14.15 19.58 3.18
N VAL A 231 13.93 20.65 3.95
CA VAL A 231 14.90 21.11 4.96
C VAL A 231 14.72 20.43 6.32
N GLY A 232 13.58 19.77 6.55
CA GLY A 232 13.35 18.91 7.73
C GLY A 232 13.65 17.41 7.54
N THR A 233 14.06 16.98 6.35
CA THR A 233 14.00 15.56 5.92
C THR A 233 15.35 14.92 5.58
N CYS A 234 16.49 15.60 5.75
CA CYS A 234 17.82 15.01 5.51
C CYS A 234 18.14 13.78 6.38
N SER A 235 17.47 13.59 7.52
CA SER A 235 17.55 12.34 8.31
C SER A 235 16.83 11.16 7.62
N THR A 236 15.80 11.41 6.82
CA THR A 236 14.85 10.40 6.34
C THR A 236 15.29 9.66 5.09
N PHE A 237 16.07 10.25 4.17
CA PHE A 237 16.58 9.52 3.00
C PHE A 237 17.78 8.62 3.38
N SER A 238 18.63 9.11 4.29
CA SER A 238 19.63 8.28 4.98
C SER A 238 18.96 7.14 5.75
N GLN A 239 17.88 7.41 6.50
CA GLN A 239 17.08 6.37 7.14
C GLN A 239 16.40 5.43 6.14
N ARG A 240 15.88 5.88 4.99
CA ARG A 240 15.24 5.03 3.96
C ARG A 240 16.23 4.10 3.28
N SER A 241 17.42 4.59 2.93
CA SER A 241 18.54 3.80 2.41
C SER A 241 19.08 2.82 3.46
N LEU A 242 19.20 3.26 4.73
CA LEU A 242 19.63 2.44 5.85
C LEU A 242 18.57 1.38 6.23
N PHE A 243 17.27 1.70 6.22
CA PHE A 243 16.18 0.77 6.50
C PHE A 243 15.97 -0.22 5.37
N GLY A 244 16.07 0.22 4.12
CA GLY A 244 16.11 -0.68 2.96
C GLY A 244 17.28 -1.67 3.06
N ARG A 245 18.45 -1.21 3.55
CA ARG A 245 19.59 -2.08 3.86
C ARG A 245 19.36 -2.95 5.10
N ILE A 246 18.70 -2.45 6.17
CA ILE A 246 18.37 -3.22 7.39
C ILE A 246 17.35 -4.31 7.08
N ILE A 247 16.32 -4.03 6.27
CA ILE A 247 15.33 -5.01 5.83
C ILE A 247 15.99 -6.01 4.88
N HIS A 248 16.78 -5.56 3.89
CA HIS A 248 17.57 -6.45 3.02
C HIS A 248 18.56 -7.32 3.83
N MET A 249 19.17 -6.78 4.89
CA MET A 249 20.04 -7.52 5.81
C MET A 249 19.23 -8.47 6.71
N PHE A 250 18.06 -8.10 7.21
CA PHE A 250 17.17 -8.99 7.98
C PHE A 250 16.69 -10.17 7.13
N PHE A 251 16.43 -9.94 5.84
CA PHE A 251 16.12 -10.99 4.87
C PHE A 251 17.32 -11.89 4.55
N LYS A 252 18.55 -11.35 4.59
CA LYS A 252 19.79 -12.10 4.35
C LYS A 252 20.32 -12.81 5.62
N MET A 253 19.98 -12.31 6.82
CA MET A 253 20.45 -12.80 8.11
C MET A 253 19.48 -13.77 8.77
N ASN A 254 19.17 -14.84 8.04
CA ASN A 254 18.73 -16.09 8.68
C ASN A 254 19.91 -17.02 9.00
N ASN A 255 21.16 -16.52 9.03
CA ASN A 255 22.30 -17.17 9.67
C ASN A 255 23.39 -16.16 10.12
N LYS A 256 23.79 -16.32 11.40
CA LYS A 256 24.87 -15.74 12.22
C LYS A 256 25.79 -14.64 11.62
N LEU A 257 25.90 -13.54 12.40
CA LEU A 257 26.96 -12.51 12.51
C LEU A 257 26.52 -11.09 12.08
N LEU A 258 26.21 -10.27 13.08
CA LEU A 258 26.02 -8.81 12.97
C LEU A 258 27.35 -8.12 13.33
N ASP A 259 27.81 -7.20 12.47
CA ASP A 259 28.95 -6.31 12.74
C ASP A 259 28.61 -5.24 13.82
N SER A 260 29.59 -4.96 14.67
CA SER A 260 29.55 -4.03 15.81
C SER A 260 29.30 -2.55 15.44
N SER A 261 29.56 -2.19 14.18
CA SER A 261 29.29 -0.85 13.63
C SER A 261 27.79 -0.67 13.31
N VAL A 262 27.17 -1.71 12.75
CA VAL A 262 25.75 -1.78 12.40
C VAL A 262 24.88 -1.88 13.66
N LYS A 263 25.33 -2.64 14.66
CA LYS A 263 24.65 -2.72 15.97
C LYS A 263 24.52 -1.35 16.64
N ARG A 264 25.58 -0.52 16.60
CA ARG A 264 25.57 0.85 17.16
C ARG A 264 24.68 1.81 16.37
N GLY A 265 24.61 1.69 15.04
CA GLY A 265 23.68 2.49 14.21
C GLY A 265 22.21 2.15 14.45
N ILE A 266 21.93 0.86 14.66
CA ILE A 266 20.62 0.33 15.04
C ILE A 266 20.24 0.81 16.44
N GLU A 267 21.12 0.69 17.44
CA GLU A 267 20.88 1.14 18.82
C GLU A 267 20.58 2.64 18.91
N LYS A 268 21.27 3.48 18.12
CA LYS A 268 21.07 4.94 18.11
C LYS A 268 19.78 5.39 17.39
N THR A 269 19.24 4.57 16.49
CA THR A 269 17.97 4.82 15.81
C THR A 269 16.79 4.21 16.59
N ILE A 270 17.04 3.10 17.28
CA ILE A 270 16.08 2.40 18.16
C ILE A 270 15.80 3.18 19.45
N SER A 271 16.80 3.90 20.01
CA SER A 271 16.65 4.62 21.28
C SER A 271 15.60 5.73 21.27
N CYS A 272 15.14 6.19 20.10
CA CYS A 272 14.16 7.27 20.00
C CYS A 272 12.69 6.81 19.80
N ASN A 273 12.38 5.53 19.53
CA ASN A 273 10.98 5.09 19.28
C ASN A 273 10.75 3.56 19.34
N GLN A 274 11.14 2.91 20.44
CA GLN A 274 11.00 1.45 20.65
C GLN A 274 9.58 0.92 20.37
N SER A 275 8.54 1.70 20.72
CA SER A 275 7.12 1.34 20.55
C SER A 275 6.69 1.31 19.08
N SER A 276 7.07 2.31 18.29
CA SER A 276 6.68 2.44 16.87
C SER A 276 7.36 1.39 15.98
N ILE A 277 8.61 1.01 16.32
CA ILE A 277 9.33 -0.06 15.62
C ILE A 277 8.73 -1.43 15.95
N THR A 278 8.37 -1.68 17.22
CA THR A 278 7.70 -2.93 17.62
C THR A 278 6.34 -3.08 16.93
N TYR A 279 5.62 -1.97 16.73
CA TYR A 279 4.41 -1.92 15.93
C TYR A 279 4.64 -2.38 14.49
N LEU A 280 5.53 -1.68 13.76
CA LEU A 280 5.83 -1.99 12.36
C LEU A 280 6.27 -3.44 12.19
N TYR A 281 7.11 -3.93 13.11
CA TYR A 281 7.53 -5.32 13.14
C TYR A 281 6.34 -6.27 13.27
N THR A 282 5.43 -6.00 14.21
CA THR A 282 4.27 -6.85 14.46
C THR A 282 3.34 -6.91 13.24
N TYR A 283 2.93 -5.75 12.72
CA TYR A 283 2.10 -5.69 11.52
C TYR A 283 2.76 -6.40 10.32
N TYR A 284 4.06 -6.14 10.11
CA TYR A 284 4.81 -6.73 9.01
C TYR A 284 4.97 -8.25 9.11
N MET A 285 5.29 -8.74 10.31
CA MET A 285 5.41 -10.17 10.55
C MET A 285 4.07 -10.88 10.35
N SER A 286 2.95 -10.27 10.77
CA SER A 286 1.61 -10.77 10.45
C SER A 286 1.41 -10.89 8.93
N MET A 287 1.60 -9.79 8.19
CA MET A 287 1.41 -9.75 6.74
C MET A 287 2.31 -10.74 5.98
N ILE A 288 3.60 -10.84 6.31
CA ILE A 288 4.49 -11.81 5.68
C ILE A 288 4.04 -13.24 5.97
N CYS A 289 3.71 -13.54 7.23
CA CYS A 289 3.24 -14.87 7.58
C CYS A 289 1.96 -15.20 6.82
N SER A 290 1.06 -14.22 6.65
CA SER A 290 -0.14 -14.36 5.82
C SER A 290 0.21 -14.73 4.38
N ILE A 291 1.04 -13.92 3.70
CA ILE A 291 1.41 -14.13 2.29
C ILE A 291 2.12 -15.48 2.10
N ARG A 292 3.05 -15.81 2.99
CA ARG A 292 3.78 -17.09 2.93
C ARG A 292 2.90 -18.30 3.17
N ALA A 293 1.96 -18.23 4.11
CA ALA A 293 1.06 -19.35 4.38
C ALA A 293 0.18 -19.67 3.17
N GLN A 294 -0.27 -18.64 2.45
CA GLN A 294 -1.12 -18.77 1.25
C GLN A 294 -0.40 -19.40 0.06
N SER A 295 0.93 -19.21 -0.07
CA SER A 295 1.72 -19.78 -1.17
C SER A 295 2.21 -21.21 -0.93
N ILE A 296 2.02 -21.76 0.27
CA ILE A 296 2.43 -23.13 0.59
C ILE A 296 1.39 -24.12 0.07
N PRO A 297 1.72 -25.00 -0.90
CA PRO A 297 0.74 -25.91 -1.49
C PRO A 297 0.30 -26.98 -0.50
N LEU A 298 -1.01 -27.03 -0.18
CA LEU A 298 -1.58 -28.06 0.70
C LEU A 298 -2.03 -29.31 -0.06
N ASN A 299 -2.49 -29.16 -1.31
CA ASN A 299 -2.96 -30.26 -2.15
C ASN A 299 -2.04 -30.41 -3.37
N SER A 300 -0.91 -31.11 -3.22
CA SER A 300 -0.17 -31.60 -4.39
C SER A 300 -0.54 -33.06 -4.62
N ALA A 301 -1.41 -33.29 -5.62
CA ALA A 301 -1.95 -34.59 -6.03
C ALA A 301 -0.86 -35.63 -6.41
N TYR A 302 0.41 -35.21 -6.51
CA TYR A 302 1.53 -36.01 -7.02
C TYR A 302 2.68 -36.22 -6.02
N SER A 303 2.53 -35.86 -4.74
CA SER A 303 3.66 -35.91 -3.81
C SER A 303 3.53 -36.96 -2.70
N ASN A 304 4.67 -37.59 -2.40
CA ASN A 304 4.90 -38.50 -1.27
C ASN A 304 4.30 -37.93 0.03
N ASN A 305 3.58 -38.76 0.81
CA ASN A 305 2.96 -38.41 2.10
C ASN A 305 3.90 -37.62 3.03
N LYS A 306 5.21 -37.91 3.01
CA LYS A 306 6.22 -37.19 3.80
C LYS A 306 6.37 -35.72 3.38
N TYR A 307 6.27 -35.42 2.09
CA TYR A 307 6.33 -34.06 1.56
C TYR A 307 5.07 -33.28 1.91
N GLN A 308 3.88 -33.87 1.72
CA GLN A 308 2.61 -33.25 2.10
C GLN A 308 2.58 -32.91 3.60
N TYR A 309 3.02 -33.83 4.47
CA TYR A 309 3.13 -33.57 5.91
C TYR A 309 4.09 -32.41 6.24
N ARG A 310 5.21 -32.30 5.53
CA ARG A 310 6.13 -31.16 5.69
C ARG A 310 5.49 -29.83 5.29
N GLN A 311 4.77 -29.79 4.17
CA GLN A 311 4.09 -28.57 3.72
C GLN A 311 2.96 -28.18 4.68
N TYR A 312 2.14 -29.15 5.12
CA TYR A 312 1.14 -28.93 6.16
C TYR A 312 1.75 -28.33 7.43
N LYS A 313 2.83 -28.94 7.94
CA LYS A 313 3.51 -28.46 9.15
C LYS A 313 4.12 -27.07 8.95
N SER A 314 4.70 -26.81 7.79
CA SER A 314 5.26 -25.51 7.44
C SER A 314 4.18 -24.43 7.44
N CYS A 315 3.07 -24.66 6.72
CA CYS A 315 1.94 -23.73 6.66
C CYS A 315 1.37 -23.46 8.06
N LEU A 316 1.11 -24.52 8.84
CA LEU A 316 0.61 -24.40 10.21
C LEU A 316 1.58 -23.60 11.10
N CYS A 317 2.89 -23.87 11.05
CA CYS A 317 3.88 -23.12 11.82
C CYS A 317 3.90 -21.63 11.43
N THR A 318 3.80 -21.32 10.13
CA THR A 318 3.72 -19.93 9.65
C THR A 318 2.44 -19.24 10.12
N LEU A 319 1.30 -19.93 10.12
CA LEU A 319 0.03 -19.38 10.62
C LEU A 319 0.04 -19.18 12.14
N LEU A 320 0.67 -20.07 12.89
CA LEU A 320 0.86 -19.90 14.33
C LEU A 320 1.76 -18.69 14.63
N GLN A 321 2.80 -18.45 13.84
CA GLN A 321 3.60 -17.22 13.94
C GLN A 321 2.75 -15.98 13.65
N ASN A 322 1.88 -16.04 12.65
CA ASN A 322 0.97 -14.94 12.31
C ASN A 322 0.11 -14.52 13.51
N ILE A 323 -0.48 -15.49 14.20
CA ILE A 323 -1.32 -15.27 15.39
C ILE A 323 -0.59 -14.56 16.54
N TYR A 324 0.72 -14.74 16.67
CA TYR A 324 1.50 -13.98 17.65
C TYR A 324 1.56 -12.49 17.33
N HIS A 325 1.24 -12.10 16.11
CA HIS A 325 1.34 -10.74 15.61
C HIS A 325 -0.01 -10.11 15.24
N ASP A 326 -1.10 -10.86 15.31
CA ASP A 326 -2.41 -10.42 14.84
C ASP A 326 -3.50 -10.68 15.89
N ALA A 327 -4.54 -9.84 15.92
CA ALA A 327 -5.66 -10.02 16.86
C ALA A 327 -6.78 -10.92 16.32
N VAL A 328 -7.02 -10.92 14.99
CA VAL A 328 -8.20 -11.54 14.37
C VAL A 328 -7.88 -12.12 12.99
N SER A 329 -7.36 -11.31 12.07
CA SER A 329 -7.12 -11.72 10.68
C SER A 329 -6.22 -12.97 10.58
N GLY A 330 -5.16 -13.03 11.39
CA GLY A 330 -4.26 -14.17 11.48
C GLY A 330 -4.92 -15.42 12.08
N TRP A 331 -5.86 -15.24 13.02
CA TRP A 331 -6.65 -16.34 13.58
C TRP A 331 -7.64 -16.89 12.55
N LEU A 332 -8.31 -16.03 11.80
CA LEU A 332 -9.26 -16.44 10.75
C LEU A 332 -8.54 -17.12 9.58
N MET A 333 -7.31 -16.72 9.26
CA MET A 333 -6.47 -17.48 8.33
C MET A 333 -6.12 -18.87 8.85
N LEU A 334 -5.83 -19.03 10.15
CA LEU A 334 -5.66 -20.35 10.75
C LEU A 334 -6.97 -21.17 10.75
N ALA A 335 -8.11 -20.53 10.99
CA ALA A 335 -9.40 -21.20 10.87
C ALA A 335 -9.63 -21.69 9.43
N SER A 336 -9.31 -20.87 8.43
CA SER A 336 -9.40 -21.23 7.01
C SER A 336 -8.52 -22.44 6.67
N PHE A 337 -7.31 -22.51 7.22
CA PHE A 337 -6.46 -23.69 7.11
C PHE A 337 -7.12 -24.95 7.68
N PHE A 338 -7.73 -24.86 8.87
CA PHE A 338 -8.43 -26.01 9.45
C PHE A 338 -9.70 -26.37 8.67
N TYR A 339 -10.40 -25.39 8.12
CA TYR A 339 -11.51 -25.59 7.20
C TYR A 339 -11.07 -26.37 5.96
N LYS A 340 -10.04 -25.91 5.24
CA LYS A 340 -9.51 -26.58 4.04
C LYS A 340 -9.01 -27.99 4.30
N THR A 341 -8.54 -28.26 5.51
CA THR A 341 -8.08 -29.59 5.93
C THR A 341 -9.21 -30.42 6.58
N LYS A 342 -10.47 -29.98 6.44
CA LYS A 342 -11.70 -30.64 6.92
C LYS A 342 -11.75 -30.86 8.44
N GLN A 343 -10.99 -30.07 9.21
CA GLN A 343 -10.98 -30.09 10.67
C GLN A 343 -11.96 -29.05 11.21
N TYR A 344 -13.24 -29.17 10.85
CA TYR A 344 -14.27 -28.15 11.12
C TYR A 344 -14.42 -27.82 12.62
N ALA A 345 -14.33 -28.80 13.52
CA ALA A 345 -14.40 -28.54 14.96
C ALA A 345 -13.28 -27.61 15.49
N LYS A 346 -12.06 -27.71 14.92
CA LYS A 346 -10.95 -26.80 15.27
C LYS A 346 -11.13 -25.43 14.63
N SER A 347 -11.65 -25.39 13.40
CA SER A 347 -12.01 -24.14 12.75
C SER A 347 -13.04 -23.36 13.59
N LEU A 348 -14.14 -24.02 13.99
CA LEU A 348 -15.21 -23.45 14.81
C LEU A 348 -14.70 -22.90 16.15
N SER A 349 -13.79 -23.59 16.83
CA SER A 349 -13.26 -23.10 18.11
C SER A 349 -12.44 -21.81 17.94
N ILE A 350 -11.66 -21.70 16.86
CA ILE A 350 -10.90 -20.50 16.52
C ILE A 350 -11.82 -19.37 16.06
N ILE A 351 -12.84 -19.67 15.27
CA ILE A 351 -13.82 -18.68 14.81
C ILE A 351 -14.57 -18.09 16.00
N LYS A 352 -15.06 -18.92 16.93
CA LYS A 352 -15.70 -18.45 18.15
C LYS A 352 -14.79 -17.55 18.98
N TYR A 353 -13.51 -17.89 19.10
CA TYR A 353 -12.53 -17.02 19.74
C TYR A 353 -12.42 -15.68 18.99
N SER A 354 -12.30 -15.70 17.67
CA SER A 354 -12.14 -14.51 16.82
C SER A 354 -13.36 -13.58 16.92
N ILE A 355 -14.59 -14.12 16.82
CA ILE A 355 -15.84 -13.37 17.00
C ILE A 355 -15.90 -12.74 18.40
N SER A 356 -15.47 -13.45 19.46
CA SER A 356 -15.42 -12.87 20.81
C SER A 356 -14.44 -11.70 20.96
N LYS A 357 -13.49 -11.57 20.02
CA LYS A 357 -12.60 -10.42 19.90
C LYS A 357 -13.22 -9.32 19.07
N CYS A 358 -14.06 -9.63 18.08
CA CYS A 358 -14.83 -8.69 17.26
C CYS A 358 -15.94 -7.95 18.01
N THR A 359 -15.56 -7.03 18.90
CA THR A 359 -16.50 -6.07 19.51
C THR A 359 -15.96 -4.66 19.40
N PHE A 360 -16.82 -3.64 19.33
CA PHE A 360 -16.41 -2.22 19.28
C PHE A 360 -15.52 -1.79 20.47
N GLU A 361 -15.65 -2.45 21.61
CA GLU A 361 -14.79 -2.21 22.78
C GLU A 361 -13.38 -2.81 22.65
N LYS A 362 -13.23 -3.80 21.76
CA LYS A 362 -12.03 -4.63 21.63
C LYS A 362 -11.32 -4.44 20.30
N LEU A 363 -12.00 -4.09 19.22
CA LEU A 363 -11.37 -3.87 17.91
C LEU A 363 -11.64 -2.49 17.38
N PHE A 364 -10.68 -2.07 16.60
CA PHE A 364 -10.73 -0.89 15.80
C PHE A 364 -10.55 -1.36 14.36
N VAL A 365 -11.67 -1.42 13.61
CA VAL A 365 -11.64 -1.89 12.23
C VAL A 365 -11.51 -0.68 11.31
N SER A 366 -10.50 -0.71 10.43
CA SER A 366 -10.25 0.31 9.42
C SER A 366 -10.34 1.73 9.98
N ILE A 367 -9.66 1.99 11.10
CA ILE A 367 -9.47 3.38 11.49
C ILE A 367 -8.59 4.02 10.42
N ASP A 368 -9.08 5.10 9.85
CA ASP A 368 -8.23 6.04 9.15
C ASP A 368 -7.07 6.45 10.08
N MET A 369 -5.84 6.50 9.54
CA MET A 369 -4.64 6.82 10.32
C MET A 369 -4.78 8.16 11.09
N SER A 370 -5.68 9.03 10.62
CA SER A 370 -6.07 10.31 11.24
C SER A 370 -6.67 10.15 12.65
N ASP A 371 -7.45 9.10 12.89
CA ASP A 371 -8.17 8.90 14.16
C ASP A 371 -7.39 8.05 15.17
N ILE A 372 -6.28 7.42 14.75
CA ILE A 372 -5.47 6.54 15.61
C ILE A 372 -5.00 7.29 16.86
N HIS A 373 -4.60 8.55 16.76
CA HIS A 373 -4.12 9.30 17.92
C HIS A 373 -5.22 9.54 18.95
N HIS A 374 -6.38 10.05 18.53
CA HIS A 374 -7.52 10.31 19.41
C HIS A 374 -8.03 9.01 20.05
N GLN A 375 -8.08 7.92 19.28
CA GLN A 375 -8.47 6.61 19.79
C GLN A 375 -7.41 5.98 20.71
N LEU A 376 -6.12 6.21 20.45
CA LEU A 376 -5.02 5.69 21.28
C LEU A 376 -4.91 6.44 22.61
N LEU A 377 -5.19 7.75 22.65
CA LEU A 377 -5.36 8.51 23.89
C LEU A 377 -6.58 8.03 24.68
N LYS A 378 -7.72 7.82 24.00
CA LYS A 378 -8.93 7.24 24.59
C LYS A 378 -8.71 5.82 25.12
N LEU A 379 -7.85 5.01 24.50
CA LEU A 379 -7.53 3.66 24.97
C LEU A 379 -6.54 3.63 26.13
N LYS A 380 -5.53 4.52 26.13
CA LYS A 380 -4.60 4.66 27.25
C LYS A 380 -5.33 5.06 28.53
N SER A 381 -6.43 5.82 28.43
CA SER A 381 -7.27 6.17 29.58
C SER A 381 -8.22 5.04 30.01
N LEU A 382 -8.50 4.05 29.15
CA LEU A 382 -9.50 3.01 29.39
C LEU A 382 -8.91 1.62 29.74
N GLN A 383 -7.62 1.30 29.50
CA GLN A 383 -7.10 -0.06 29.71
C GLN A 383 -5.66 -0.17 30.26
N LYS A 384 -5.42 -1.15 31.15
CA LYS A 384 -4.10 -1.61 31.66
C LYS A 384 -3.29 -2.48 30.65
N LYS A 385 -3.61 -2.44 29.36
CA LYS A 385 -2.98 -3.34 28.37
C LYS A 385 -1.61 -2.80 27.92
N SER A 386 -0.73 -3.72 27.51
CA SER A 386 0.55 -3.33 26.92
C SER A 386 0.34 -2.63 25.56
N ILE A 387 1.25 -1.73 25.20
CA ILE A 387 1.24 -1.03 23.90
C ILE A 387 1.14 -2.01 22.74
N VAL A 388 1.86 -3.14 22.81
CA VAL A 388 1.82 -4.21 21.79
C VAL A 388 0.41 -4.81 21.63
N GLN A 389 -0.29 -5.05 22.74
CA GLN A 389 -1.65 -5.58 22.69
C GLN A 389 -2.64 -4.58 22.11
N LEU A 390 -2.53 -3.29 22.46
CA LEU A 390 -3.37 -2.24 21.87
C LEU A 390 -3.17 -2.21 20.34
N TRP A 391 -1.93 -2.30 19.88
CA TRP A 391 -1.65 -2.28 18.43
C TRP A 391 -2.22 -3.47 17.68
N LYS A 392 -2.17 -4.68 18.24
CA LYS A 392 -2.84 -5.84 17.60
C LYS A 392 -4.33 -5.57 17.35
N LEU A 393 -4.98 -4.84 18.26
CA LEU A 393 -6.40 -4.51 18.16
C LEU A 393 -6.69 -3.37 17.18
N PHE A 394 -5.71 -2.48 16.96
CA PHE A 394 -5.78 -1.39 15.98
C PHE A 394 -5.63 -1.86 14.53
N PHE A 395 -4.86 -2.91 14.30
CA PHE A 395 -4.57 -3.42 12.95
C PHE A 395 -5.33 -4.69 12.66
N VAL A 396 -6.60 -4.74 13.07
CA VAL A 396 -7.50 -5.74 12.51
C VAL A 396 -7.77 -5.35 11.07
N ASP A 397 -6.97 -5.92 10.19
CA ASP A 397 -7.07 -5.74 8.76
C ASP A 397 -8.20 -6.62 8.19
N HIS A 398 -8.53 -6.38 6.93
CA HIS A 398 -9.32 -7.29 6.12
C HIS A 398 -8.57 -8.62 5.95
N ILE A 399 -9.32 -9.70 5.80
CA ILE A 399 -8.77 -10.97 5.31
C ILE A 399 -8.43 -10.77 3.86
N ARG A 400 -7.13 -10.80 3.53
CA ARG A 400 -6.67 -10.70 2.15
C ARG A 400 -6.25 -12.06 1.64
N PHE A 401 -6.89 -12.52 0.58
CA PHE A 401 -6.44 -13.71 -0.15
C PHE A 401 -5.89 -13.33 -1.52
N ASN A 402 -4.71 -13.83 -1.84
CA ASN A 402 -4.20 -13.79 -3.20
C ASN A 402 -4.92 -14.83 -4.06
N ASP A 403 -5.05 -14.58 -5.35
CA ASP A 403 -5.61 -15.49 -6.37
C ASP A 403 -5.07 -16.92 -6.31
N TYR A 404 -3.78 -17.09 -6.00
CA TYR A 404 -3.14 -18.40 -5.84
C TYR A 404 -3.27 -19.02 -4.44
N SER A 405 -4.02 -18.42 -3.53
CA SER A 405 -4.08 -18.86 -2.12
C SER A 405 -4.80 -20.19 -1.96
N VAL A 406 -4.08 -21.18 -1.43
CA VAL A 406 -4.68 -22.49 -1.09
C VAL A 406 -5.61 -22.46 0.14
N LEU A 407 -5.65 -21.32 0.84
CA LEU A 407 -6.44 -21.14 2.06
C LEU A 407 -7.86 -20.64 1.75
N ILE A 408 -8.17 -20.29 0.50
CA ILE A 408 -9.51 -19.84 0.10
C ILE A 408 -10.49 -21.02 0.17
N PRO A 409 -11.62 -20.88 0.91
CA PRO A 409 -12.72 -21.84 0.86
C PRO A 409 -13.13 -22.14 -0.59
N ASP A 410 -13.41 -23.40 -0.92
CA ASP A 410 -13.70 -23.78 -2.32
C ASP A 410 -14.94 -23.05 -2.86
N GLU A 411 -15.89 -22.75 -1.97
CA GLU A 411 -17.12 -22.01 -2.24
C GLU A 411 -16.86 -20.56 -2.68
N LEU A 412 -15.72 -19.98 -2.29
CA LEU A 412 -15.36 -18.59 -2.60
C LEU A 412 -14.48 -18.47 -3.85
N LEU A 413 -14.00 -19.57 -4.43
CA LEU A 413 -13.05 -19.52 -5.56
C LEU A 413 -13.61 -18.82 -6.80
N LYS A 414 -14.94 -18.80 -6.99
CA LYS A 414 -15.58 -18.11 -8.11
C LYS A 414 -15.58 -16.59 -7.98
N GLU A 415 -15.46 -16.08 -6.76
CA GLU A 415 -15.40 -14.65 -6.45
C GLU A 415 -13.97 -14.09 -6.52
N VAL A 416 -12.99 -14.98 -6.74
CA VAL A 416 -11.58 -14.61 -6.84
C VAL A 416 -11.25 -14.34 -8.30
N ASP A 417 -11.14 -13.06 -8.66
CA ASP A 417 -10.61 -12.63 -9.96
C ASP A 417 -9.05 -12.72 -9.98
N ASP A 418 -8.40 -12.27 -11.05
CA ASP A 418 -6.92 -12.11 -11.18
C ASP A 418 -6.29 -11.14 -10.15
N ARG A 419 -7.04 -10.77 -9.10
CA ARG A 419 -6.67 -9.79 -8.08
C ARG A 419 -6.81 -10.39 -6.68
N GLN A 420 -6.13 -9.72 -5.74
CA GLN A 420 -6.28 -10.01 -4.32
C GLN A 420 -7.70 -9.65 -3.87
N ILE A 421 -8.42 -10.59 -3.25
CA ILE A 421 -9.70 -10.33 -2.59
C ILE A 421 -9.46 -9.84 -1.16
N ALA A 422 -10.22 -8.84 -0.73
CA ALA A 422 -10.18 -8.30 0.62
C ALA A 422 -11.56 -8.39 1.27
N ILE A 423 -11.66 -9.10 2.38
CA ILE A 423 -12.94 -9.42 3.03
C ILE A 423 -12.95 -8.82 4.44
N PRO A 424 -14.01 -8.11 4.87
CA PRO A 424 -14.16 -7.70 6.27
C PRO A 424 -13.99 -8.89 7.23
N SER A 425 -13.09 -8.78 8.20
CA SER A 425 -12.76 -9.87 9.13
C SER A 425 -14.00 -10.39 9.87
N THR A 426 -14.92 -9.51 10.27
CA THR A 426 -16.15 -9.91 10.96
C THR A 426 -17.09 -10.69 10.04
N ALA A 427 -17.37 -10.19 8.84
CA ALA A 427 -18.20 -10.89 7.85
C ALA A 427 -17.58 -12.25 7.48
N TYR A 428 -16.27 -12.30 7.25
CA TYR A 428 -15.56 -13.53 6.96
C TYR A 428 -15.64 -14.56 8.11
N ALA A 429 -15.60 -14.10 9.36
CA ALA A 429 -15.73 -14.99 10.52
C ALA A 429 -17.09 -15.69 10.54
N TYR A 430 -18.19 -14.96 10.34
CA TYR A 430 -19.54 -15.53 10.29
C TYR A 430 -19.76 -16.39 9.04
N PHE A 431 -19.23 -15.98 7.88
CA PHE A 431 -19.25 -16.80 6.67
C PHE A 431 -18.53 -18.14 6.85
N LEU A 432 -17.32 -18.13 7.41
CA LEU A 432 -16.57 -19.36 7.66
C LEU A 432 -17.23 -20.23 8.73
N ASN A 433 -17.90 -19.62 9.71
CA ASN A 433 -18.72 -20.31 10.71
C ASN A 433 -19.89 -21.04 10.05
N PHE A 434 -20.60 -20.36 9.14
CA PHE A 434 -21.68 -20.93 8.34
C PHE A 434 -21.19 -22.14 7.56
N LEU A 435 -20.09 -22.00 6.79
CA LEU A 435 -19.53 -23.08 6.00
C LEU A 435 -19.18 -24.31 6.86
N CYS A 436 -18.57 -24.10 8.03
CA CYS A 436 -18.25 -25.20 8.94
C CYS A 436 -19.51 -25.95 9.41
N HIS A 437 -20.57 -25.23 9.78
CA HIS A 437 -21.84 -25.84 10.22
C HIS A 437 -22.61 -26.50 9.07
N TYR A 438 -22.55 -25.92 7.87
CA TYR A 438 -23.11 -26.49 6.63
C TYR A 438 -22.48 -27.84 6.32
N HIS A 439 -21.13 -27.92 6.28
CA HIS A 439 -20.42 -29.17 6.01
C HIS A 439 -20.55 -30.23 7.11
N LEU A 440 -20.91 -29.82 8.33
CA LEU A 440 -21.25 -30.72 9.43
C LEU A 440 -22.74 -31.13 9.43
N ASN A 441 -23.54 -30.67 8.47
CA ASN A 441 -24.99 -30.87 8.40
C ASN A 441 -25.74 -30.41 9.65
N ASN A 442 -25.25 -29.38 10.34
CA ASN A 442 -25.91 -28.82 11.52
C ASN A 442 -26.87 -27.70 11.11
N VAL A 443 -28.08 -28.11 10.70
CA VAL A 443 -29.11 -27.21 10.14
C VAL A 443 -29.40 -26.02 11.01
N ARG A 444 -29.66 -26.26 12.29
CA ARG A 444 -29.98 -25.19 13.24
C ARG A 444 -28.85 -24.17 13.33
N GLN A 445 -27.61 -24.62 13.47
CA GLN A 445 -26.48 -23.72 13.68
C GLN A 445 -26.11 -22.92 12.43
N TYR A 446 -26.19 -23.50 11.22
CA TYR A 446 -25.93 -22.72 10.02
C TYR A 446 -27.04 -21.69 9.76
N GLN A 447 -28.29 -21.99 10.11
CA GLN A 447 -29.40 -21.02 10.02
C GLN A 447 -29.21 -19.86 11.00
N ASP A 448 -28.89 -20.16 12.26
CA ASP A 448 -28.58 -19.14 13.27
C ASP A 448 -27.40 -18.26 12.79
N THR A 449 -26.35 -18.89 12.25
CA THR A 449 -25.17 -18.17 11.75
C THR A 449 -25.46 -17.31 10.51
N LEU A 450 -26.37 -17.75 9.63
CA LEU A 450 -26.81 -16.95 8.47
C LEU A 450 -27.51 -15.66 8.93
N GLN A 451 -28.40 -15.74 9.91
CA GLN A 451 -29.08 -14.56 10.46
C GLN A 451 -28.07 -13.57 11.06
N GLU A 452 -27.07 -14.06 11.79
CA GLU A 452 -25.99 -13.22 12.33
C GLU A 452 -25.13 -12.59 11.22
N LEU A 453 -24.83 -13.33 10.14
CA LEU A 453 -24.10 -12.79 9.00
C LEU A 453 -24.88 -11.66 8.30
N GLN A 454 -26.19 -11.84 8.10
CA GLN A 454 -27.07 -10.81 7.54
C GLN A 454 -27.06 -9.56 8.44
N LEU A 455 -27.27 -9.74 9.75
CA LEU A 455 -27.26 -8.64 10.72
C LEU A 455 -25.94 -7.87 10.69
N VAL A 456 -24.80 -8.58 10.62
CA VAL A 456 -23.48 -7.93 10.55
C VAL A 456 -23.32 -7.09 9.28
N ILE A 457 -23.87 -7.53 8.16
CA ILE A 457 -23.74 -6.83 6.88
C ILE A 457 -24.71 -5.65 6.81
N ASP A 458 -25.98 -5.86 7.19
CA ASP A 458 -27.02 -4.84 7.18
C ASP A 458 -26.68 -3.67 8.13
N GLU A 459 -26.22 -3.99 9.33
CA GLU A 459 -25.79 -2.99 10.33
C GLU A 459 -24.35 -2.49 10.09
N LYS A 460 -23.67 -3.00 9.06
CA LYS A 460 -22.26 -2.71 8.74
C LYS A 460 -21.36 -2.89 9.98
N TYR A 461 -21.69 -3.87 10.80
CA TYR A 461 -21.11 -4.08 12.12
C TYR A 461 -19.62 -4.41 12.00
N LEU A 462 -18.77 -3.49 12.48
CA LEU A 462 -17.32 -3.59 12.37
C LEU A 462 -16.83 -3.76 10.92
N ILE A 463 -17.54 -3.16 9.95
CA ILE A 463 -17.09 -3.01 8.57
C ILE A 463 -16.65 -1.54 8.40
N GLY A 464 -15.44 -1.24 8.84
CA GLY A 464 -14.94 0.14 8.86
C GLY A 464 -14.54 0.68 7.48
N ASP A 465 -14.30 -0.20 6.51
CA ASP A 465 -13.98 0.18 5.14
C ASP A 465 -15.19 -0.10 4.24
N MET A 466 -15.85 0.96 3.77
CA MET A 466 -16.98 0.86 2.85
C MET A 466 -16.58 0.31 1.47
N ARG A 467 -15.29 0.28 1.12
CA ARG A 467 -14.79 -0.20 -0.18
C ARG A 467 -14.77 -1.72 -0.33
N VAL A 468 -15.07 -2.45 0.74
CA VAL A 468 -15.08 -3.93 0.76
C VAL A 468 -16.43 -4.49 1.20
N ILE A 469 -17.47 -3.63 1.24
CA ILE A 469 -18.81 -4.03 1.64
C ILE A 469 -19.49 -4.88 0.55
N ASP A 470 -19.20 -4.59 -0.72
CA ASP A 470 -19.51 -5.39 -1.88
C ASP A 470 -19.09 -6.86 -1.65
N MET A 471 -17.86 -7.07 -1.19
CA MET A 471 -17.35 -8.40 -0.91
C MET A 471 -18.12 -9.09 0.23
N ALA A 472 -18.65 -8.34 1.20
CA ALA A 472 -19.49 -8.91 2.26
C ALA A 472 -20.85 -9.39 1.72
N TYR A 473 -21.47 -8.61 0.83
CA TYR A 473 -22.68 -9.02 0.11
C TYR A 473 -22.42 -10.22 -0.82
N ASN A 474 -21.25 -10.31 -1.45
CA ASN A 474 -20.85 -11.49 -2.21
C ASN A 474 -20.76 -12.75 -1.33
N LEU A 475 -20.33 -12.64 -0.07
CA LEU A 475 -20.39 -13.78 0.86
C LEU A 475 -21.84 -14.24 1.11
N LEU A 476 -22.79 -13.31 1.29
CA LEU A 476 -24.21 -13.65 1.43
C LEU A 476 -24.75 -14.33 0.17
N CYS A 477 -24.41 -13.81 -1.01
CA CYS A 477 -24.77 -14.42 -2.28
C CYS A 477 -24.30 -15.88 -2.37
N VAL A 478 -23.02 -16.14 -2.06
CA VAL A 478 -22.47 -17.51 -2.03
C VAL A 478 -23.24 -18.39 -1.04
N VAL A 479 -23.56 -17.88 0.15
CA VAL A 479 -24.34 -18.63 1.16
C VAL A 479 -25.74 -19.00 0.64
N PHE A 480 -26.47 -18.05 0.05
CA PHE A 480 -27.80 -18.32 -0.50
C PHE A 480 -27.76 -19.31 -1.67
N GLN A 481 -26.74 -19.22 -2.53
CA GLN A 481 -26.53 -20.21 -3.60
C GLN A 481 -26.30 -21.62 -3.05
N LEU A 482 -25.54 -21.78 -1.95
CA LEU A 482 -25.32 -23.08 -1.29
C LEU A 482 -26.61 -23.67 -0.70
N LEU A 483 -27.55 -22.81 -0.31
CA LEU A 483 -28.86 -23.21 0.21
C LEU A 483 -29.91 -23.42 -0.91
N GLY A 484 -29.60 -23.02 -2.15
CA GLY A 484 -30.52 -23.09 -3.28
C GLY A 484 -31.55 -21.95 -3.33
N ASP A 485 -31.35 -20.87 -2.56
CA ASP A 485 -32.22 -19.69 -2.56
C ASP A 485 -31.75 -18.68 -3.61
N THR A 486 -32.22 -18.86 -4.85
CA THR A 486 -31.81 -18.02 -5.98
C THR A 486 -32.33 -16.59 -5.90
N GLU A 487 -33.47 -16.37 -5.22
CA GLU A 487 -34.07 -15.04 -5.10
C GLU A 487 -33.25 -14.17 -4.16
N SER A 488 -32.95 -14.67 -2.96
CA SER A 488 -32.10 -13.97 -1.99
C SER A 488 -30.67 -13.80 -2.51
N ALA A 489 -30.14 -14.77 -3.25
CA ALA A 489 -28.84 -14.63 -3.91
C ALA A 489 -28.82 -13.48 -4.93
N SER A 490 -29.86 -13.36 -5.76
CA SER A 490 -29.97 -12.28 -6.75
C SER A 490 -30.15 -10.91 -6.10
N GLN A 491 -30.84 -10.84 -4.95
CA GLN A 491 -30.98 -9.61 -4.19
C GLN A 491 -29.64 -9.18 -3.58
N ALA A 492 -28.91 -10.09 -2.93
CA ALA A 492 -27.60 -9.81 -2.37
C ALA A 492 -26.59 -9.37 -3.45
N PHE A 493 -26.63 -10.00 -4.63
CA PHE A 493 -25.80 -9.59 -5.76
C PHE A 493 -26.13 -8.17 -6.24
N SER A 494 -27.42 -7.84 -6.38
CA SER A 494 -27.85 -6.48 -6.73
C SER A 494 -27.36 -5.44 -5.71
N GLN A 495 -27.38 -5.77 -4.42
CA GLN A 495 -26.86 -4.90 -3.37
C GLN A 495 -25.34 -4.76 -3.43
N SER A 496 -24.61 -5.80 -3.84
CA SER A 496 -23.16 -5.68 -4.06
C SER A 496 -22.83 -4.72 -5.18
N ASP A 497 -23.60 -4.73 -6.28
CA ASP A 497 -23.38 -3.85 -7.46
C ASP A 497 -23.67 -2.36 -7.17
N GLU A 498 -24.41 -2.05 -6.10
CA GLU A 498 -24.68 -0.67 -5.68
C GLU A 498 -23.46 0.02 -5.05
N TYR A 499 -22.46 -0.75 -4.62
CA TYR A 499 -21.22 -0.26 -3.98
C TYR A 499 -20.02 -0.38 -4.92
#